data_AF-A0A8J4UCU2-F1
#
_entry.id   AF-A0A8J4UCU2-F1
#
_cell.length_a   1.000
_cell.length_b   1.000
_cell.length_c   1.000
_cell.angle_alpha   90.00
_cell.angle_beta   90.00
_cell.angle_gamma   90.00
#
_symmetry.space_group_name_H-M   'P 1'
#
loop_
_entity.id
_entity.type
_entity.pdbx_description
1 polymer ?
#
loop_
_entity_poly.entity_id
_entity_poly.type
_entity_poly.pdbx_seq_one_letter_code
_entity_poly.pdbx_strand_id
1 'polypeptide(L)'
;GDSSIRYFEITNEAPYVHYLNTFVTKEPQRGMGYMPKRGLDVNKCEIARFYKLHERKCEPIIMTVPRKSELFQDDLYPDTSGPDCALEAEDWFDGKNGDPILISLKDGYIPAKNRDLKVVKKNILDNKPKPSKNADSNNSCTPAAKTASAAPSA
;
A
#
# COMPACT_ATOMS: atom_id res chain seq x y z
N GLY A 1 -10.47 -16.97 -14.97
CA GLY A 1 -10.97 -15.99 -14.00
C GLY A 1 -12.42 -15.73 -14.27
N ASP A 2 -13.05 -14.90 -13.44
CA ASP A 2 -14.46 -14.56 -13.57
C ASP A 2 -14.71 -13.59 -14.73
N SER A 3 -15.95 -13.54 -15.20
CA SER A 3 -16.40 -12.64 -16.26
C SER A 3 -17.33 -11.54 -15.72
N SER A 4 -17.43 -11.38 -14.41
CA SER A 4 -18.35 -10.44 -13.77
C SER A 4 -17.72 -9.68 -12.60
N ILE A 5 -18.14 -8.44 -12.38
CA ILE A 5 -17.76 -7.61 -11.23
C ILE A 5 -19.02 -7.36 -10.40
N ARG A 6 -19.03 -7.85 -9.16
CA ARG A 6 -20.12 -7.64 -8.19
C ARG A 6 -19.74 -6.52 -7.26
N TYR A 7 -20.67 -5.63 -6.96
CA TYR A 7 -20.43 -4.52 -6.05
C TYR A 7 -21.57 -4.40 -5.03
N PHE A 8 -21.18 -3.99 -3.83
CA PHE A 8 -22.00 -3.98 -2.64
C PHE A 8 -21.83 -2.63 -1.96
N GLU A 9 -22.87 -2.19 -1.28
CA GLU A 9 -22.84 -1.07 -0.36
C GLU A 9 -22.70 -1.59 1.07
N ILE A 10 -21.85 -0.96 1.87
CA ILE A 10 -21.67 -1.29 3.28
C ILE A 10 -22.25 -0.15 4.11
N THR A 11 -23.21 -0.46 4.96
CA THR A 11 -23.88 0.50 5.85
C THR A 11 -23.85 0.01 7.30
N ASN A 12 -24.27 0.86 8.24
CA ASN A 12 -24.38 0.51 9.65
C ASN A 12 -25.74 -0.14 10.00
N GLU A 13 -26.61 -0.37 9.01
CA GLU A 13 -27.94 -0.97 9.20
C GLU A 13 -27.92 -2.43 8.77
N ALA A 14 -28.53 -3.33 9.55
CA ALA A 14 -28.65 -4.73 9.16
C ALA A 14 -29.36 -4.87 7.79
N PRO A 15 -28.87 -5.71 6.84
CA PRO A 15 -27.83 -6.75 6.97
C PRO A 15 -26.37 -6.27 6.78
N TYR A 16 -26.10 -4.96 6.87
CA TYR A 16 -24.81 -4.27 6.76
C TYR A 16 -24.20 -4.27 5.36
N VAL A 17 -24.30 -5.39 4.63
CA VAL A 17 -23.79 -5.53 3.26
C VAL A 17 -24.97 -5.70 2.32
N HIS A 18 -25.17 -4.70 1.46
CA HIS A 18 -26.28 -4.64 0.53
C HIS A 18 -25.76 -4.89 -0.89
N TYR A 19 -26.26 -5.93 -1.54
CA TYR A 19 -25.96 -6.17 -2.94
C TYR A 19 -26.55 -5.06 -3.80
N LEU A 20 -25.71 -4.41 -4.61
CA LEU A 20 -26.17 -3.39 -5.54
C LEU A 20 -26.46 -4.03 -6.90
N ASN A 21 -25.42 -4.46 -7.61
CA ASN A 21 -25.56 -5.05 -8.93
C ASN A 21 -24.28 -5.82 -9.34
N THR A 22 -24.35 -6.47 -10.49
CA THR A 22 -23.26 -7.20 -11.13
C THR A 22 -23.06 -6.68 -12.55
N PHE A 23 -21.87 -6.20 -12.85
CA PHE A 23 -21.44 -5.93 -14.22
C PHE A 23 -20.96 -7.23 -14.87
N VAL A 24 -21.61 -7.70 -15.93
CA VAL A 24 -21.29 -8.98 -16.59
C VAL A 24 -20.67 -8.72 -17.96
N THR A 25 -19.63 -9.48 -18.27
CA THR A 25 -18.95 -9.48 -19.56
C THR A 25 -18.84 -10.91 -20.09
N LYS A 26 -18.54 -11.06 -21.39
CA LYS A 26 -18.40 -12.38 -22.03
C LYS A 26 -17.02 -13.00 -21.81
N GLU A 27 -15.98 -12.16 -21.79
CA GLU A 27 -14.59 -12.61 -21.72
C GLU A 27 -14.13 -12.75 -20.26
N PRO A 28 -13.39 -13.82 -19.88
CA PRO A 28 -12.87 -13.97 -18.53
C PRO A 28 -11.70 -13.01 -18.27
N GLN A 29 -11.61 -12.45 -17.06
CA GLN A 29 -10.48 -11.60 -16.69
C GLN A 29 -9.20 -12.42 -16.44
N ARG A 30 -8.08 -11.87 -16.90
CA ARG A 30 -6.70 -12.31 -16.58
C ARG A 30 -6.08 -11.51 -15.44
N GLY A 31 -6.59 -10.30 -15.21
CA GLY A 31 -6.18 -9.39 -14.16
C GLY A 31 -7.11 -8.18 -14.09
N MET A 32 -6.94 -7.37 -13.06
CA MET A 32 -7.76 -6.18 -12.85
C MET A 32 -6.91 -5.07 -12.22
N GLY A 33 -6.90 -3.89 -12.83
CA GLY A 33 -6.42 -2.66 -12.23
C GLY A 33 -7.58 -1.82 -11.69
N TYR A 34 -7.30 -0.93 -10.74
CA TYR A 34 -8.26 0.02 -10.19
C TYR A 34 -7.69 1.43 -10.22
N MET A 35 -8.44 2.38 -10.76
CA MET A 35 -8.02 3.78 -10.83
C MET A 35 -8.13 4.46 -9.47
N PRO A 36 -7.07 5.15 -8.99
CA PRO A 36 -7.17 6.02 -7.82
C PRO A 36 -8.20 7.13 -8.01
N LYS A 37 -8.81 7.62 -6.93
CA LYS A 37 -9.85 8.66 -6.95
C LYS A 37 -9.46 9.92 -7.74
N ARG A 38 -8.18 10.31 -7.67
CA ARG A 38 -7.61 11.45 -8.40
C ARG A 38 -7.58 11.32 -9.94
N GLY A 39 -7.78 10.11 -10.48
CA GLY A 39 -7.78 9.84 -11.93
C GLY A 39 -9.18 9.61 -12.53
N LEU A 40 -10.24 9.82 -11.74
CA LEU A 40 -11.63 9.68 -12.16
C LEU A 40 -12.15 10.99 -12.79
N ASP A 41 -13.11 10.87 -13.69
CA ASP A 41 -13.80 11.98 -14.33
C ASP A 41 -15.01 12.43 -13.48
N VAL A 42 -14.76 13.40 -12.59
CA VAL A 42 -15.78 13.94 -11.66
C VAL A 42 -16.95 14.61 -12.37
N ASN A 43 -16.73 15.14 -13.58
CA ASN A 43 -17.76 15.81 -14.36
C ASN A 43 -18.79 14.81 -14.92
N LYS A 44 -18.39 13.54 -15.09
CA LYS A 44 -19.28 12.45 -15.55
C LYS A 44 -19.84 11.60 -14.42
N CYS A 45 -19.69 12.02 -13.15
CA CYS A 45 -20.08 11.24 -11.99
C CYS A 45 -19.46 9.83 -11.97
N GLU A 46 -18.24 9.67 -12.49
CA GLU A 46 -17.47 8.44 -12.42
C GLU A 46 -16.96 8.21 -10.99
N ILE A 47 -17.38 7.12 -10.35
CA ILE A 47 -17.01 6.78 -8.97
C ILE A 47 -15.89 5.73 -8.88
N ALA A 48 -15.68 4.97 -9.97
CA ALA A 48 -14.62 4.00 -10.10
C ALA A 48 -14.32 3.71 -11.58
N ARG A 49 -13.06 3.42 -11.87
CA ARG A 49 -12.63 2.89 -13.16
C ARG A 49 -11.81 1.64 -12.94
N PHE A 50 -12.24 0.53 -13.52
CA PHE A 50 -11.47 -0.70 -13.54
C PHE A 50 -10.73 -0.82 -14.86
N TYR A 51 -9.53 -1.39 -14.82
CA TYR A 51 -8.75 -1.72 -16.01
C TYR A 51 -8.71 -3.23 -16.12
N LYS A 52 -9.69 -3.80 -16.83
CA LYS A 52 -9.83 -5.23 -16.96
C LYS A 52 -8.86 -5.76 -18.00
N LEU A 53 -7.99 -6.64 -17.55
CA LEU A 53 -7.04 -7.30 -18.43
C LEU A 53 -7.68 -8.55 -19.03
N HIS A 54 -7.70 -8.60 -20.36
CA HIS A 54 -8.03 -9.78 -21.15
C HIS A 54 -6.74 -10.44 -21.62
N GLU A 55 -6.83 -11.40 -22.54
CA GLU A 55 -5.63 -12.12 -23.02
C GLU A 55 -4.62 -11.21 -23.73
N ARG A 56 -5.09 -10.26 -24.56
CA ARG A 56 -4.24 -9.39 -25.40
C ARG A 56 -4.66 -7.91 -25.40
N LYS A 57 -5.59 -7.52 -24.52
CA LYS A 57 -6.10 -6.15 -24.44
C LYS A 57 -6.39 -5.76 -22.98
N CYS A 58 -6.29 -4.47 -22.70
CA CYS A 58 -6.74 -3.87 -21.45
C CYS A 58 -7.97 -3.02 -21.74
N GLU A 59 -9.10 -3.32 -21.10
CA GLU A 59 -10.37 -2.63 -21.31
C GLU A 59 -10.74 -1.81 -20.07
N PRO A 60 -10.91 -0.48 -20.19
CA PRO A 60 -11.41 0.33 -19.09
C PRO A 60 -12.93 0.11 -18.90
N ILE A 61 -13.35 -0.21 -17.69
CA ILE A 61 -14.75 -0.32 -17.26
C ILE A 61 -15.04 0.86 -16.33
N ILE A 62 -15.97 1.70 -16.73
CA ILE A 62 -16.33 2.94 -16.02
C ILE A 62 -17.58 2.66 -15.19
N MET A 63 -17.51 2.94 -13.89
CA MET A 63 -18.64 2.88 -12.97
C MET A 63 -19.12 4.29 -12.70
N THR A 64 -20.32 4.61 -13.17
CA THR A 64 -20.91 5.95 -13.07
C THR A 64 -22.17 5.92 -12.23
N VAL A 65 -22.35 6.92 -11.38
CA VAL A 65 -23.64 7.18 -10.72
C VAL A 65 -24.48 8.06 -11.65
N PRO A 66 -25.68 7.62 -12.08
CA PRO A 66 -26.50 8.40 -13.00
C PRO A 66 -27.08 9.62 -12.28
N ARG A 67 -26.51 10.80 -12.53
CA ARG A 67 -27.01 12.10 -12.05
C ARG A 67 -27.40 12.99 -13.24
N LYS A 68 -28.37 13.88 -13.04
CA LYS A 68 -28.86 14.82 -14.08
C LYS A 68 -28.16 16.19 -14.05
N SER A 69 -27.16 16.36 -13.19
CA SER A 69 -26.50 17.65 -12.96
C SER A 69 -25.07 17.62 -13.51
N GLU A 70 -24.67 18.71 -14.16
CA GLU A 70 -23.28 18.98 -14.55
C GLU A 70 -22.48 19.66 -13.43
N LEU A 71 -23.14 20.01 -12.32
CA LEU A 71 -22.46 20.56 -11.14
C LEU A 71 -21.68 19.47 -10.41
N PHE A 72 -20.55 19.86 -9.84
CA PHE A 72 -19.76 19.00 -8.97
C PHE A 72 -20.62 18.42 -7.84
N GLN A 73 -20.53 17.10 -7.64
CA GLN A 73 -21.33 16.35 -6.67
C GLN A 73 -20.49 16.11 -5.40
N ASP A 74 -20.54 17.06 -4.45
CA ASP A 74 -19.78 16.97 -3.18
C ASP A 74 -20.11 15.68 -2.39
N ASP A 75 -21.35 15.15 -2.53
CA ASP A 75 -21.80 13.92 -1.88
C ASP A 75 -21.14 12.65 -2.46
N LEU A 76 -20.76 12.66 -3.74
CA LEU A 76 -20.08 11.55 -4.39
C LEU A 76 -18.56 11.61 -4.23
N TYR A 77 -18.01 12.81 -4.01
CA TYR A 77 -16.59 13.10 -3.99
C TYR A 77 -16.18 13.82 -2.70
N PRO A 78 -16.24 13.15 -1.54
CA PRO A 78 -15.64 13.70 -0.32
C PRO A 78 -14.13 13.85 -0.50
N ASP A 79 -13.51 14.65 0.38
CA ASP A 79 -12.07 14.84 0.38
C ASP A 79 -11.34 13.48 0.47
N THR A 80 -10.37 13.27 -0.42
CA THR A 80 -9.73 11.98 -0.65
C THR A 80 -8.23 12.06 -0.39
N SER A 81 -7.56 10.92 -0.22
CA SER A 81 -6.12 10.90 0.04
C SER A 81 -5.33 11.50 -1.13
N GLY A 82 -4.54 12.53 -0.79
CA GLY A 82 -3.66 13.24 -1.70
C GLY A 82 -2.39 12.46 -2.05
N PRO A 83 -1.54 13.04 -2.91
CA PRO A 83 -0.23 12.46 -3.25
C PRO A 83 0.84 12.65 -2.17
N ASP A 84 0.59 13.50 -1.17
CA ASP A 84 1.55 13.84 -0.14
C ASP A 84 1.50 12.87 1.05
N CYS A 85 2.68 12.45 1.52
CA CYS A 85 2.85 11.62 2.70
C CYS A 85 2.54 12.42 3.97
N ALA A 86 1.76 11.83 4.88
CA ALA A 86 1.48 12.43 6.19
C ALA A 86 2.65 12.32 7.18
N LEU A 87 3.48 11.29 7.02
CA LEU A 87 4.61 10.98 7.88
C LEU A 87 5.81 10.53 7.04
N GLU A 88 7.01 10.81 7.55
CA GLU A 88 8.25 10.23 7.06
C GLU A 88 8.42 8.79 7.56
N ALA A 89 9.27 8.01 6.89
CA ALA A 89 9.44 6.60 7.21
C ALA A 89 9.99 6.39 8.64
N GLU A 90 10.98 7.17 9.06
CA GLU A 90 11.56 7.11 10.41
C GLU A 90 10.50 7.38 11.50
N ASP A 91 9.66 8.39 11.30
CA ASP A 91 8.59 8.76 12.23
C ASP A 91 7.57 7.63 12.41
N TRP A 92 7.23 6.94 11.33
CA TRP A 92 6.35 5.77 11.39
C TRP A 92 7.01 4.59 12.10
N PHE A 93 8.31 4.34 11.89
CA PHE A 93 9.06 3.31 12.61
C PHE A 93 9.19 3.61 14.11
N ASP A 94 9.22 4.89 14.50
CA ASP A 94 9.18 5.33 15.89
C ASP A 94 7.77 5.26 16.52
N GLY A 95 6.77 4.75 15.77
CA GLY A 95 5.42 4.50 16.23
C GLY A 95 4.46 5.69 16.13
N LYS A 96 4.82 6.75 15.40
CA LYS A 96 3.89 7.86 15.13
C LYS A 96 2.82 7.43 14.14
N ASN A 97 1.62 7.97 14.33
CA ASN A 97 0.47 7.78 13.42
C ASN A 97 0.05 9.13 12.84
N GLY A 98 -0.34 9.13 11.57
CA GLY A 98 -0.76 10.32 10.85
C GLY A 98 -1.80 9.94 9.81
N ASP A 99 -2.93 10.64 9.84
CA ASP A 99 -3.99 10.44 8.86
C ASP A 99 -3.55 10.93 7.47
N PRO A 100 -4.06 10.34 6.38
CA PRO A 100 -3.75 10.78 5.04
C PRO A 100 -4.06 12.26 4.86
N ILE A 101 -3.15 13.00 4.19
CA ILE A 101 -3.41 14.39 3.82
C ILE A 101 -4.51 14.39 2.76
N LEU A 102 -5.68 14.93 3.11
CA LEU A 102 -6.84 14.93 2.24
C LEU A 102 -6.81 16.10 1.24
N ILE A 103 -7.33 15.88 0.03
CA ILE A 103 -7.51 16.88 -1.01
C ILE A 103 -8.92 16.79 -1.60
N SER A 104 -9.45 17.93 -2.04
CA SER A 104 -10.71 17.97 -2.79
C SER A 104 -10.47 17.64 -4.27
N LEU A 105 -11.39 16.90 -4.88
CA LEU A 105 -11.38 16.62 -6.32
C LEU A 105 -12.08 17.70 -7.16
N LYS A 106 -12.67 18.71 -6.51
CA LYS A 106 -13.43 19.78 -7.17
C LYS A 106 -12.59 20.60 -8.15
N ASP A 107 -11.35 20.88 -7.76
CA ASP A 107 -10.40 21.65 -8.58
C ASP A 107 -9.70 20.79 -9.65
N GLY A 108 -10.11 19.52 -9.79
CA GLY A 108 -9.55 18.57 -10.74
C GLY A 108 -8.16 18.07 -10.35
N TYR A 109 -7.38 17.65 -11.36
CA TYR A 109 -6.04 17.12 -11.13
C TYR A 109 -5.04 18.25 -10.86
N ILE A 110 -4.54 18.30 -9.63
CA ILE A 110 -3.40 19.13 -9.25
C ILE A 110 -2.14 18.25 -9.32
N PRO A 111 -1.18 18.55 -10.22
CA PRO A 111 0.06 17.77 -10.30
C PRO A 111 0.82 17.86 -8.99
N ALA A 112 1.30 16.71 -8.52
CA ALA A 112 2.20 16.68 -7.36
C ALA A 112 3.45 17.50 -7.67
N LYS A 113 3.97 18.23 -6.68
CA LYS A 113 5.28 18.88 -6.81
C LYS A 113 6.31 17.80 -7.18
N ASN A 114 7.13 18.04 -8.20
CA ASN A 114 8.16 17.09 -8.66
C ASN A 114 8.95 16.56 -7.45
N ARG A 115 8.71 15.30 -7.08
CA ARG A 115 9.48 14.58 -6.05
C ARG A 115 10.49 13.70 -6.77
N ASP A 116 11.72 14.17 -6.86
CA ASP A 116 12.83 13.28 -7.22
C ASP A 116 13.02 12.26 -6.11
N LEU A 117 12.82 10.98 -6.42
CA LEU A 117 13.07 9.88 -5.49
C LEU A 117 14.57 9.77 -5.22
N LYS A 118 15.04 10.43 -4.16
CA LYS A 118 16.43 10.33 -3.71
C LYS A 118 16.59 9.12 -2.80
N VAL A 119 17.31 8.10 -3.28
CA VAL A 119 17.61 6.90 -2.49
C VAL A 119 18.78 7.19 -1.54
N VAL A 120 18.52 7.24 -0.24
CA VAL A 120 19.56 7.33 0.79
C VAL A 120 19.87 5.93 1.30
N LYS A 121 21.01 5.36 0.91
CA LYS A 121 21.51 4.08 1.46
C LYS A 121 22.22 4.35 2.79
N LYS A 122 21.52 4.23 3.92
CA LYS A 122 22.16 4.17 5.25
C LYS A 122 22.73 2.76 5.43
N ASN A 123 24.04 2.63 5.63
CA ASN A 123 24.68 1.34 5.96
C ASN A 123 24.35 0.96 7.41
N ILE A 124 23.46 -0.01 7.57
CA ILE A 124 22.94 -0.47 8.87
C ILE A 124 24.02 -1.27 9.65
N LEU A 125 25.12 -1.65 9.00
CA LEU A 125 26.21 -2.46 9.57
C LEU A 125 27.27 -1.68 10.35
N ASP A 126 27.33 -0.35 10.24
CA ASP A 126 28.38 0.46 10.88
C ASP A 126 28.09 0.79 12.36
N ASN A 127 26.90 0.46 12.87
CA ASN A 127 26.53 0.61 14.29
C ASN A 127 27.02 -0.55 15.18
N LYS A 128 28.22 -1.08 14.94
CA LYS A 128 28.86 -1.99 15.90
C LYS A 128 29.64 -1.17 16.93
N PRO A 129 29.36 -1.29 18.24
CA PRO A 129 30.15 -0.61 19.25
C PRO A 129 31.61 -1.04 19.12
N LYS A 130 32.53 -0.07 18.97
CA LYS A 130 33.97 -0.32 18.91
C LYS A 130 34.38 -1.05 20.20
N PRO A 131 35.04 -2.23 20.14
CA PRO A 131 35.59 -2.83 21.34
C PRO A 131 36.65 -1.90 21.92
N SER A 132 36.50 -1.56 23.20
CA SER A 132 37.47 -0.76 23.94
C SER A 132 38.82 -1.47 23.95
N LYS A 133 39.86 -0.79 23.50
CA LYS A 133 41.24 -1.22 23.70
C LYS A 133 41.58 -0.93 25.16
N ASN A 134 41.80 -1.97 25.95
CA ASN A 134 42.80 -1.94 27.01
C ASN A 134 43.60 -3.23 26.89
N ALA A 135 44.83 -3.07 26.41
CA ALA A 135 45.89 -4.04 26.59
C ALA A 135 46.32 -3.96 28.06
N ASP A 136 46.54 -5.12 28.69
CA ASP A 136 47.85 -5.37 29.28
C ASP A 136 48.07 -6.86 29.49
N SER A 137 49.27 -7.24 29.08
CA SER A 137 49.89 -8.56 29.02
C SER A 137 50.22 -9.13 30.38
N ASN A 138 50.06 -10.45 30.57
CA ASN A 138 51.07 -11.27 31.27
C ASN A 138 50.91 -12.79 31.03
N ASN A 139 51.74 -13.27 30.10
CA ASN A 139 52.67 -14.41 30.17
C ASN A 139 52.25 -15.83 30.64
N SER A 140 52.43 -16.77 29.69
CA SER A 140 53.09 -18.09 29.77
C SER A 140 52.31 -19.40 30.04
N CYS A 141 52.64 -20.40 29.19
CA CYS A 141 52.64 -21.88 29.34
C CYS A 141 51.29 -22.58 29.64
N THR A 142 50.87 -23.70 29.04
CA THR A 142 51.38 -24.74 28.09
C THR A 142 50.18 -25.66 27.76
N PRO A 143 50.18 -26.46 26.67
CA PRO A 143 49.05 -27.32 26.32
C PRO A 143 49.24 -28.76 26.82
N ALA A 144 48.21 -29.38 27.40
CA ALA A 144 48.11 -30.84 27.47
C ALA A 144 46.67 -31.35 27.70
N ALA A 145 46.36 -32.39 26.93
CA ALA A 145 45.13 -33.16 26.79
C ALA A 145 44.29 -33.44 28.07
N LYS A 146 42.97 -33.45 27.89
CA LYS A 146 42.05 -34.25 28.72
C LYS A 146 41.16 -35.12 27.84
N THR A 147 41.40 -36.42 27.95
CA THR A 147 40.54 -37.54 27.62
C THR A 147 39.20 -37.39 28.37
N ALA A 148 38.08 -37.60 27.68
CA ALA A 148 36.76 -37.74 28.32
C ALA A 148 36.15 -39.09 27.91
N SER A 149 35.71 -39.78 28.95
CA SER A 149 35.34 -41.18 29.07
C SER A 149 33.93 -41.52 28.56
N ALA A 150 33.74 -42.82 28.36
CA ALA A 150 32.57 -43.52 27.86
C ALA A 150 31.23 -43.20 28.56
N ALA A 151 30.16 -43.26 27.76
CA ALA A 151 28.76 -43.32 28.20
C ALA A 151 28.31 -44.79 28.34
N PRO A 152 27.47 -45.12 29.34
CA PRO A 152 26.83 -46.43 29.42
C PRO A 152 25.47 -46.46 28.70
N SER A 153 25.12 -47.67 28.28
CA SER A 153 23.99 -48.07 27.46
C SER A 153 22.61 -47.94 28.12
N ALA A 154 21.60 -47.75 27.25
CA ALA A 154 20.30 -48.42 27.31
C ALA A 154 19.83 -48.65 25.86
#